data_AF-A0A8J3J6J0-F1
#
_entry.id   AF-A0A8J3J6J0-F1
#
_cell.length_a   1.000
_cell.length_b   1.000
_cell.length_c   1.000
_cell.angle_alpha   90.00
_cell.angle_beta   90.00
_cell.angle_gamma   90.00
#
_symmetry.space_group_name_H-M   'P 1'
#
loop_
_entity.id
_entity.type
_entity.pdbx_description
1 polymer ?
#
loop_
_entity_poly.entity_id
_entity_poly.type
_entity_poly.pdbx_seq_one_letter_code
_entity_poly.pdbx_strand_id
1 'polypeptide(L)'
;MTTTLGYAVLGLLARRPHSGYEVAARMRTPIGYFWTASHAQIHGTLSKLVEAGLAAYTTEPGPGPYDKKMYTLTPAGRTELARWAASPPPAPQPRNEMLLRVYNGWLADPAAVVAMLDGEIARHRDTLGTYQELRAAFDANGTPDDPRSVRFADYATLLAGIGSEREELRWLKWLRDTLRAASDSDGAG
;
A
#
# COMPACT_ATOMS: atom_id res chain seq x y z
N MET A 1 0.27 6.19 21.94
CA MET A 1 -0.75 6.33 20.87
C MET A 1 -0.33 5.44 19.70
N THR A 2 -1.24 4.61 19.18
CA THR A 2 -0.94 3.65 18.11
C THR A 2 -0.79 4.39 16.77
N THR A 3 0.26 4.08 16.01
CA THR A 3 0.52 4.69 14.70
C THR A 3 -0.27 3.99 13.59
N THR A 4 -0.39 4.60 12.40
CA THR A 4 -0.98 3.95 11.21
C THR A 4 -0.33 2.60 10.91
N LEU A 5 1.00 2.50 11.04
CA LEU A 5 1.71 1.22 10.92
C LEU A 5 1.29 0.22 12.00
N GLY A 6 1.09 0.68 13.24
CA GLY A 6 0.55 -0.15 14.31
C GLY A 6 -0.81 -0.75 13.95
N TYR A 7 -1.73 0.05 13.40
CA TYR A 7 -3.03 -0.45 12.96
C TYR A 7 -2.94 -1.40 11.76
N ALA A 8 -2.01 -1.18 10.83
CA ALA A 8 -1.74 -2.13 9.76
C ALA A 8 -1.27 -3.50 10.30
N VAL A 9 -0.38 -3.50 11.31
CA VAL A 9 0.06 -4.74 11.98
C VAL A 9 -1.09 -5.41 12.72
N LEU A 10 -1.88 -4.66 13.50
CA LEU A 10 -3.05 -5.21 14.18
C LEU A 10 -4.07 -5.81 13.20
N GLY A 11 -4.27 -5.18 12.04
CA GLY A 11 -5.15 -5.69 10.98
C GLY A 11 -4.66 -6.99 10.34
N LEU A 12 -3.35 -7.22 10.26
CA LEU A 12 -2.80 -8.53 9.88
C LEU A 12 -3.06 -9.58 10.96
N LEU A 13 -2.74 -9.25 12.22
CA LEU A 13 -2.92 -10.15 13.36
C LEU A 13 -4.39 -10.50 13.61
N ALA A 14 -5.32 -9.62 13.23
CA ALA A 14 -6.76 -9.85 13.29
C ALA A 14 -7.24 -10.97 12.36
N ARG A 15 -6.53 -11.20 11.24
CA ARG A 15 -6.85 -12.23 10.26
C ARG A 15 -6.31 -13.59 10.71
N ARG A 16 -5.07 -13.62 11.21
CA ARG A 16 -4.46 -14.80 11.86
C ARG A 16 -3.20 -14.45 12.64
N PRO A 17 -2.72 -15.33 13.54
CA PRO A 17 -1.40 -15.20 14.13
C PRO A 17 -0.29 -15.19 13.06
N HIS A 18 0.74 -14.39 13.31
CA HIS A 18 1.90 -14.25 12.43
C HIS A 18 3.19 -14.16 13.21
N SER A 19 4.25 -14.65 12.60
CA SER A 19 5.60 -14.36 13.08
C SER A 19 6.04 -12.96 12.72
N GLY A 20 7.02 -12.41 13.44
CA GLY A 20 7.61 -11.11 13.07
C GLY A 20 8.11 -11.08 11.62
N TYR A 21 8.73 -12.19 11.17
CA TYR A 21 9.17 -12.35 9.78
C TYR A 21 8.00 -12.39 8.79
N GLU A 22 6.91 -13.09 9.12
CA GLU A 22 5.72 -13.17 8.26
C GLU A 22 4.98 -11.84 8.16
N VAL A 23 4.89 -11.08 9.26
CA VAL A 23 4.36 -9.70 9.24
C VAL A 23 5.22 -8.87 8.31
N ALA A 24 6.54 -8.95 8.43
CA ALA A 24 7.44 -8.19 7.60
C ALA A 24 7.39 -8.59 6.12
N ALA A 25 7.33 -9.87 5.81
CA ALA A 25 7.17 -10.36 4.44
C ALA A 25 5.84 -9.87 3.83
N ARG A 26 4.74 -9.93 4.58
CA ARG A 26 3.42 -9.44 4.12
C ARG A 26 3.35 -7.93 3.91
N MET A 27 4.14 -7.17 4.66
CA MET A 27 4.23 -5.71 4.53
C MET A 27 5.12 -5.25 3.36
N ARG A 28 5.82 -6.18 2.67
CA ARG A 28 6.57 -5.88 1.43
C ARG A 28 5.68 -5.83 0.20
N THR A 29 4.56 -6.53 0.22
CA THR A 29 3.50 -6.40 -0.77
C THR A 29 2.50 -5.37 -0.25
N PRO A 30 1.94 -4.49 -1.09
CA PRO A 30 0.97 -3.50 -0.64
C PRO A 30 -0.18 -4.13 0.15
N ILE A 31 -0.24 -3.87 1.46
CA ILE A 31 -1.38 -4.32 2.29
C ILE A 31 -2.56 -3.46 1.91
N GLY A 32 -3.63 -4.11 1.43
CA GLY A 32 -4.78 -3.40 0.89
C GLY A 32 -4.43 -2.48 -0.27
N TYR A 33 -3.28 -2.65 -0.93
CA TYR A 33 -2.88 -1.86 -2.11
C TYR A 33 -2.52 -0.39 -1.82
N PHE A 34 -2.35 0.00 -0.55
CA PHE A 34 -2.11 1.39 -0.15
C PHE A 34 -0.97 1.62 0.86
N TRP A 35 -0.31 0.57 1.39
CA TRP A 35 0.74 0.74 2.41
C TRP A 35 1.88 -0.27 2.32
N THR A 36 3.12 0.20 2.49
CA THR A 36 4.32 -0.62 2.69
C THR A 36 5.08 -0.11 3.93
N ALA A 37 5.88 -0.98 4.55
CA ALA A 37 6.72 -0.60 5.68
C ALA A 37 8.04 -1.36 5.67
N SER A 38 9.11 -0.74 6.16
CA SER A 38 10.43 -1.38 6.20
C SER A 38 10.53 -2.38 7.37
N HIS A 39 11.42 -3.37 7.21
CA HIS A 39 11.62 -4.45 8.19
C HIS A 39 11.94 -3.91 9.61
N ALA A 40 12.77 -2.87 9.69
CA ALA A 40 13.18 -2.24 10.95
C ALA A 40 11.99 -1.58 11.68
N GLN A 41 11.05 -0.98 10.93
CA GLN A 41 9.87 -0.34 11.51
C GLN A 41 8.90 -1.37 12.12
N ILE A 42 8.90 -2.60 11.61
CA ILE A 42 7.93 -3.64 12.00
C ILE A 42 8.29 -4.23 13.36
N HIS A 43 9.56 -4.55 13.60
CA HIS A 43 9.98 -5.08 14.91
C HIS A 43 9.72 -4.07 16.04
N GLY A 44 10.10 -2.81 15.84
CA GLY A 44 9.81 -1.75 16.81
C GLY A 44 8.32 -1.53 17.04
N THR A 45 7.50 -1.70 16.00
CA THR A 45 6.04 -1.60 16.11
C THR A 45 5.46 -2.78 16.90
N LEU A 46 5.88 -4.01 16.62
CA LEU A 46 5.42 -5.20 17.34
C LEU A 46 5.72 -5.12 18.84
N SER A 47 6.94 -4.69 19.22
CA SER A 47 7.29 -4.50 20.63
C SER A 47 6.36 -3.48 21.31
N LYS A 48 6.14 -2.32 20.69
CA LYS A 48 5.24 -1.28 21.22
C LYS A 48 3.78 -1.75 21.36
N LEU A 49 3.30 -2.57 20.42
CA LEU A 49 1.95 -3.13 20.49
C LEU A 49 1.80 -4.14 21.62
N VAL A 50 2.86 -4.92 21.90
CA VAL A 50 2.89 -5.85 23.04
C VAL A 50 2.96 -5.10 24.36
N GLU A 51 3.82 -4.09 24.47
CA GLU A 51 3.91 -3.21 25.64
C GLU A 51 2.58 -2.51 25.93
N ALA A 52 1.84 -2.12 24.89
CA ALA A 52 0.52 -1.52 25.00
C ALA A 52 -0.62 -2.53 25.27
N GLY A 53 -0.33 -3.83 25.36
CA GLY A 53 -1.33 -4.89 25.57
C GLY A 53 -2.26 -5.14 24.39
N LEU A 54 -1.96 -4.58 23.21
CA LEU A 54 -2.77 -4.71 22.00
C LEU A 54 -2.42 -5.97 21.18
N ALA A 55 -1.20 -6.49 21.38
CA ALA A 55 -0.76 -7.77 20.85
C ALA A 55 -0.12 -8.60 21.98
N ALA A 56 -0.07 -9.90 21.80
CA ALA A 56 0.69 -10.82 22.62
C ALA A 56 1.54 -11.72 21.72
N TYR A 57 2.50 -12.44 22.27
CA TYR A 57 3.18 -13.50 21.54
C TYR A 57 3.36 -14.76 22.37
N THR A 58 3.38 -15.90 21.70
CA THR A 58 3.92 -17.16 22.20
C THR A 58 5.25 -17.45 21.55
N THR A 59 6.03 -18.31 22.19
CA THR A 59 7.32 -18.80 21.66
C THR A 59 7.09 -20.21 21.13
N GLU A 60 7.43 -20.44 19.86
CA GLU A 60 7.36 -21.75 19.21
C GLU A 60 8.75 -22.17 18.70
N PRO A 61 9.06 -23.48 18.63
CA PRO A 61 10.30 -23.94 18.02
C PRO A 61 10.42 -23.46 16.57
N GLY A 62 11.51 -22.77 16.24
CA GLY A 62 11.80 -22.30 14.88
C GLY A 62 12.71 -23.27 14.11
N PRO A 63 12.93 -23.04 12.80
CA PRO A 63 13.96 -23.78 12.07
C PRO A 63 15.35 -23.41 12.59
N GLY A 64 16.10 -24.40 13.07
CA GLY A 64 17.44 -24.20 13.63
C GLY A 64 17.45 -23.89 15.13
N PRO A 65 18.46 -23.17 15.65
CA PRO A 65 18.65 -22.98 17.10
C PRO A 65 17.80 -21.85 17.71
N TYR A 66 16.93 -21.20 16.93
CA TYR A 66 16.21 -20.00 17.37
C TYR A 66 14.72 -20.26 17.48
N ASP A 67 14.15 -19.88 18.62
CA ASP A 67 12.71 -19.86 18.79
C ASP A 67 12.07 -18.73 17.96
N LYS A 68 10.86 -19.01 17.49
CA LYS A 68 10.04 -18.11 16.70
C LYS A 68 8.95 -17.50 17.58
N LYS A 69 8.88 -16.17 17.64
CA LYS A 69 7.76 -15.45 18.28
C LYS A 69 6.56 -15.43 17.34
N MET A 70 5.46 -16.04 17.78
CA MET A 70 4.17 -16.01 17.10
C MET A 70 3.28 -14.97 17.77
N TYR A 71 3.03 -13.88 17.06
CA TYR A 71 2.23 -12.75 17.54
C TYR A 71 0.76 -12.99 17.24
N THR A 72 -0.09 -12.57 18.19
CA THR A 72 -1.54 -12.72 18.15
C THR A 72 -2.20 -11.44 18.64
N LEU A 73 -3.35 -11.10 18.06
CA LEU A 73 -4.16 -9.97 18.51
C LEU A 73 -4.83 -10.27 19.86
N THR A 74 -4.79 -9.33 20.80
CA THR A 74 -5.51 -9.46 22.08
C THR A 74 -6.96 -8.96 21.97
N PRO A 75 -7.85 -9.27 22.93
CA PRO A 75 -9.18 -8.66 22.98
C PRO A 75 -9.15 -7.13 23.04
N ALA A 76 -8.18 -6.55 23.77
CA ALA A 76 -7.95 -5.11 23.81
C ALA A 76 -7.52 -4.57 22.44
N GLY A 77 -6.60 -5.27 21.76
CA GLY A 77 -6.18 -4.93 20.39
C GLY A 77 -7.31 -4.97 19.38
N ARG A 78 -8.20 -5.97 19.47
CA ARG A 78 -9.39 -6.06 18.61
C ARG A 78 -10.34 -4.89 18.83
N THR A 79 -10.60 -4.54 20.09
CA THR A 79 -11.46 -3.40 20.44
C THR A 79 -10.89 -2.09 19.93
N GLU A 80 -9.59 -1.87 20.14
CA GLU A 80 -8.88 -0.68 19.70
C GLU A 80 -8.83 -0.56 18.17
N LEU A 81 -8.58 -1.66 17.45
CA LEU A 81 -8.60 -1.68 15.98
C LEU A 81 -9.99 -1.38 15.41
N ALA A 82 -11.05 -1.97 15.99
CA ALA A 82 -12.42 -1.72 15.55
C ALA A 82 -12.81 -0.25 15.78
N ARG A 83 -12.45 0.32 16.93
CA ARG A 83 -12.67 1.73 17.26
C ARG A 83 -11.97 2.64 16.25
N TRP A 84 -10.71 2.35 15.92
CA TRP A 84 -9.94 3.13 14.95
C TRP A 84 -10.52 3.04 13.53
N ALA A 85 -10.91 1.83 13.09
CA ALA A 85 -11.48 1.62 11.76
C ALA A 85 -12.81 2.38 11.54
N ALA A 86 -13.57 2.63 12.61
CA ALA A 86 -14.80 3.43 12.58
C ALA A 86 -14.57 4.93 12.81
N SER A 87 -13.34 5.34 13.13
CA SER A 87 -13.03 6.75 13.39
C SER A 87 -12.78 7.51 12.09
N PRO A 88 -13.14 8.81 12.01
CA PRO A 88 -12.88 9.60 10.81
C PRO A 88 -11.37 9.67 10.54
N PRO A 89 -10.91 9.44 9.29
CA PRO A 89 -9.51 9.61 8.96
C PRO A 89 -9.12 11.08 9.13
N PRO A 90 -7.85 11.37 9.49
CA PRO A 90 -7.36 12.74 9.54
C PRO A 90 -7.44 13.39 8.15
N ALA A 91 -7.54 14.72 8.11
CA ALA A 91 -7.51 15.45 6.86
C ALA A 91 -6.24 15.11 6.06
N PRO A 92 -6.34 14.83 4.75
CA PRO A 92 -5.17 14.57 3.92
C PRO A 92 -4.22 15.78 3.95
N GLN A 93 -2.94 15.56 4.21
CA GLN A 93 -1.91 16.56 3.94
C GLN A 93 -1.43 16.39 2.50
N PRO A 94 -1.60 17.37 1.60
CA PRO A 94 -1.22 17.23 0.20
C PRO A 94 0.32 17.23 0.09
N ARG A 95 0.90 16.03 0.08
CA ARG A 95 2.34 15.80 -0.15
C ARG A 95 2.50 14.81 -1.29
N ASN A 96 2.52 15.31 -2.52
CA ASN A 96 2.74 14.53 -3.72
C ASN A 96 4.00 15.05 -4.43
N GLU A 97 5.06 14.26 -4.38
CA GLU A 97 6.35 14.62 -4.97
C GLU A 97 6.28 14.72 -6.50
N MET A 98 5.52 13.83 -7.16
CA MET A 98 5.34 13.86 -8.60
C MET A 98 4.68 15.17 -9.07
N LEU A 99 3.59 15.59 -8.42
CA LEU A 99 2.95 16.88 -8.71
C LEU A 99 3.90 18.07 -8.46
N LEU A 100 4.73 18.01 -7.41
CA LEU A 100 5.71 19.05 -7.13
C LEU A 100 6.83 19.09 -8.19
N ARG A 101 7.26 17.92 -8.69
CA ARG A 101 8.21 17.83 -9.82
C ARG A 101 7.62 18.42 -11.09
N VAL A 102 6.37 18.08 -11.42
CA VAL A 102 5.67 18.64 -12.59
C VAL A 102 5.47 20.14 -12.45
N TYR A 103 5.09 20.64 -11.27
CA TYR A 103 4.96 22.07 -11.00
C TYR A 103 6.25 22.86 -11.30
N ASN A 104 7.41 22.28 -11.01
CA ASN A 104 8.72 22.88 -11.31
C ASN A 104 9.33 22.38 -12.63
N GLY A 105 8.58 21.61 -13.43
CA GLY A 105 9.10 20.93 -14.61
C GLY A 105 9.56 21.89 -15.71
N TRP A 106 9.04 23.12 -15.72
CA TRP A 106 9.42 24.19 -16.64
C TRP A 106 10.90 24.63 -16.53
N LEU A 107 11.58 24.27 -15.44
CA LEU A 107 13.02 24.52 -15.25
C LEU A 107 13.90 23.40 -15.84
N ALA A 108 13.34 22.26 -16.20
CA ALA A 108 14.07 21.08 -16.64
C ALA A 108 14.06 20.95 -18.17
N ASP A 109 15.03 20.19 -18.71
CA ASP A 109 15.03 19.77 -20.10
C ASP A 109 13.75 18.94 -20.41
N PRO A 110 12.91 19.35 -21.38
CA PRO A 110 11.71 18.62 -21.76
C PRO A 110 11.96 17.14 -22.08
N ALA A 111 13.09 16.81 -22.71
CA ALA A 111 13.42 15.41 -23.04
C ALA A 111 13.68 14.58 -21.77
N ALA A 112 14.35 15.16 -20.77
CA ALA A 112 14.57 14.51 -19.48
C ALA A 112 13.25 14.31 -18.70
N VAL A 113 12.33 15.29 -18.77
CA VAL A 113 10.99 15.16 -18.15
C VAL A 113 10.20 14.04 -18.83
N VAL A 114 10.19 13.97 -20.16
CA VAL A 114 9.53 12.89 -20.92
C VAL A 114 10.07 11.51 -20.54
N ALA A 115 11.40 11.36 -20.43
CA ALA A 115 12.02 10.09 -20.03
C ALA A 115 11.61 9.66 -18.61
N MET A 116 11.55 10.60 -17.67
CA MET A 116 11.06 10.36 -16.30
C MET A 116 9.59 9.90 -16.32
N LEU A 117 8.74 10.57 -17.08
CA LEU A 117 7.32 10.21 -17.21
C LEU A 117 7.13 8.82 -17.84
N ASP A 118 7.93 8.44 -18.83
CA ASP A 118 7.86 7.10 -19.43
C ASP A 118 8.21 6.00 -18.41
N GLY A 119 9.21 6.23 -17.56
CA GLY A 119 9.55 5.32 -16.46
C GLY A 119 8.41 5.14 -15.47
N GLU A 120 7.77 6.22 -15.07
CA GLU A 120 6.62 6.18 -14.15
C GLU A 120 5.39 5.53 -14.79
N ILE A 121 5.13 5.81 -16.07
CA ILE A 121 4.07 5.12 -16.84
C ILE A 121 4.32 3.60 -16.88
N ALA A 122 5.56 3.15 -17.05
CA ALA A 122 5.89 1.73 -17.03
C ALA A 122 5.59 1.11 -15.65
N ARG A 123 6.06 1.75 -14.56
CA ARG A 123 5.82 1.30 -13.19
C ARG A 123 4.33 1.18 -12.84
N HIS A 124 3.54 2.18 -13.21
CA HIS A 124 2.09 2.19 -13.00
C HIS A 124 1.38 1.12 -13.85
N ARG A 125 1.85 0.87 -15.08
CA ARG A 125 1.31 -0.20 -15.94
C ARG A 125 1.53 -1.58 -15.32
N ASP A 126 2.73 -1.86 -14.82
CA ASP A 126 3.07 -3.16 -14.21
C ASP A 126 2.24 -3.39 -12.93
N THR A 127 2.09 -2.34 -12.12
CA THR A 127 1.25 -2.38 -10.91
C THR A 127 -0.22 -2.63 -11.26
N LEU A 128 -0.75 -1.90 -12.25
CA LEU A 128 -2.12 -2.10 -12.73
C LEU A 128 -2.35 -3.51 -13.26
N GLY A 129 -1.38 -4.08 -14.00
CA GLY A 129 -1.43 -5.46 -14.49
C GLY A 129 -1.58 -6.46 -13.33
N THR A 130 -0.74 -6.33 -12.30
CA THR A 130 -0.81 -7.15 -11.08
C THR A 130 -2.20 -7.04 -10.42
N TYR A 131 -2.75 -5.83 -10.31
CA TYR A 131 -4.07 -5.64 -9.70
C TYR A 131 -5.21 -6.24 -10.53
N GLN A 132 -5.09 -6.19 -11.87
CA GLN A 132 -6.07 -6.80 -12.77
C GLN A 132 -6.06 -8.33 -12.69
N GLU A 133 -4.89 -8.96 -12.56
CA GLU A 133 -4.78 -10.41 -12.33
C GLU A 133 -5.43 -10.82 -11.01
N LEU A 134 -5.18 -10.07 -9.93
CA LEU A 134 -5.82 -10.30 -8.63
C LEU A 134 -7.33 -10.15 -8.72
N ARG A 135 -7.80 -9.13 -9.46
CA ARG A 135 -9.23 -8.89 -9.67
C ARG A 135 -9.88 -10.05 -10.42
N ALA A 136 -9.25 -10.55 -11.48
CA ALA A 136 -9.71 -11.71 -12.22
C ALA A 136 -9.78 -12.95 -11.32
N ALA A 137 -8.82 -13.15 -10.42
CA ALA A 137 -8.84 -14.24 -9.45
C ALA A 137 -10.01 -14.13 -8.44
N PHE A 138 -10.39 -12.92 -8.01
CA PHE A 138 -11.58 -12.73 -7.19
C PHE A 138 -12.86 -13.09 -7.95
N ASP A 139 -12.98 -12.62 -9.19
CA ASP A 139 -14.17 -12.83 -10.01
C ASP A 139 -14.34 -14.31 -10.38
N ALA A 140 -13.25 -15.03 -10.68
CA ALA A 140 -13.25 -16.47 -10.94
C ALA A 140 -13.69 -17.31 -9.72
N ASN A 141 -13.37 -16.84 -8.50
CA ASN A 141 -13.75 -17.51 -7.25
C ASN A 141 -15.06 -16.95 -6.65
N GLY A 142 -15.86 -16.23 -7.45
CA GLY A 142 -17.10 -15.57 -7.05
C GLY A 142 -16.85 -14.24 -6.33
N THR A 143 -17.28 -13.13 -6.92
CA THR A 143 -17.15 -11.79 -6.35
C THR A 143 -17.68 -11.73 -4.91
N PRO A 144 -16.93 -11.16 -3.94
CA PRO A 144 -17.41 -11.03 -2.56
C PRO A 144 -18.64 -10.11 -2.47
N ASP A 145 -19.71 -10.60 -1.86
CA ASP A 145 -21.01 -9.91 -1.75
C ASP A 145 -21.39 -9.57 -0.30
N ASP A 146 -20.84 -10.25 0.72
CA ASP A 146 -21.01 -9.86 2.13
C ASP A 146 -20.08 -8.71 2.51
N PRO A 147 -20.60 -7.48 2.74
CA PRO A 147 -19.79 -6.30 3.06
C PRO A 147 -19.08 -6.40 4.41
N ARG A 148 -19.44 -7.37 5.25
CA ARG A 148 -18.82 -7.60 6.57
C ARG A 148 -17.64 -8.58 6.51
N SER A 149 -17.42 -9.22 5.36
CA SER A 149 -16.37 -10.21 5.20
C SER A 149 -14.98 -9.57 4.98
N VAL A 150 -13.93 -10.24 5.47
CA VAL A 150 -12.54 -9.84 5.18
C VAL A 150 -12.27 -9.83 3.67
N ARG A 151 -12.85 -10.79 2.96
CA ARG A 151 -12.71 -10.94 1.52
C ARG A 151 -13.28 -9.73 0.75
N PHE A 152 -14.41 -9.19 1.21
CA PHE A 152 -14.97 -7.95 0.66
C PHE A 152 -14.06 -6.76 0.92
N ALA A 153 -13.49 -6.62 2.11
CA ALA A 153 -12.55 -5.53 2.41
C ALA A 153 -11.31 -5.57 1.51
N ASP A 154 -10.74 -6.75 1.30
CA ASP A 154 -9.59 -6.94 0.39
C ASP A 154 -9.98 -6.60 -1.07
N TYR A 155 -11.18 -6.96 -1.51
CA TYR A 155 -11.67 -6.65 -2.85
C TYR A 155 -12.00 -5.16 -3.06
N ALA A 156 -12.63 -4.51 -2.07
CA ALA A 156 -12.97 -3.09 -2.13
C ALA A 156 -11.70 -2.21 -2.21
N THR A 157 -10.67 -2.57 -1.45
CA THR A 157 -9.38 -1.87 -1.49
C THR A 157 -8.62 -2.14 -2.81
N LEU A 158 -8.74 -3.33 -3.38
CA LEU A 158 -8.21 -3.63 -4.73
C LEU A 158 -8.85 -2.74 -5.80
N LEU A 159 -10.18 -2.57 -5.74
CA LEU A 159 -10.91 -1.70 -6.66
C LEU A 159 -10.45 -0.25 -6.59
N ALA A 160 -10.25 0.26 -5.37
CA ALA A 160 -9.69 1.60 -5.16
C ALA A 160 -8.27 1.70 -5.77
N GLY A 161 -7.41 0.70 -5.55
CA GLY A 161 -6.08 0.62 -6.15
C GLY A 161 -6.12 0.68 -7.68
N ILE A 162 -6.95 -0.15 -8.32
CA ILE A 162 -7.14 -0.14 -9.79
C ILE A 162 -7.60 1.24 -10.29
N GLY A 163 -8.53 1.88 -9.59
CA GLY A 163 -9.01 3.22 -9.92
C GLY A 163 -7.88 4.25 -9.91
N SER A 164 -7.09 4.26 -8.83
CA SER A 164 -5.93 5.16 -8.68
C SER A 164 -4.90 4.96 -9.78
N GLU A 165 -4.51 3.71 -10.08
CA GLU A 165 -3.52 3.40 -11.11
C GLU A 165 -3.98 3.83 -12.51
N ARG A 166 -5.27 3.65 -12.82
CA ARG A 166 -5.85 4.09 -14.10
C ARG A 166 -5.83 5.60 -14.25
N GLU A 167 -6.18 6.31 -13.18
CA GLU A 167 -6.23 7.77 -13.16
C GLU A 167 -4.82 8.36 -13.31
N GLU A 168 -3.86 7.82 -12.56
CA GLU A 168 -2.46 8.26 -12.65
C GLU A 168 -1.89 8.02 -14.05
N LEU A 169 -2.12 6.83 -14.64
CA LEU A 169 -1.73 6.54 -16.02
C LEU A 169 -2.35 7.48 -17.03
N ARG A 170 -3.63 7.84 -16.86
CA ARG A 170 -4.33 8.79 -17.73
C ARG A 170 -3.64 10.15 -17.69
N TRP A 171 -3.35 10.66 -16.48
CA TRP A 171 -2.71 11.95 -16.28
C TRP A 171 -1.27 11.98 -16.79
N LEU A 172 -0.45 10.98 -16.45
CA LEU A 172 0.96 10.91 -16.87
C LEU A 172 1.10 10.83 -18.40
N LYS A 173 0.25 10.03 -19.06
CA LYS A 173 0.25 9.93 -20.53
C LYS A 173 -0.11 11.27 -21.17
N TRP A 174 -1.17 11.92 -20.69
CA TRP A 174 -1.55 13.24 -21.18
C TRP A 174 -0.40 14.25 -21.06
N LEU A 175 0.26 14.31 -19.90
CA LEU A 175 1.36 15.22 -19.68
C LEU A 175 2.54 14.95 -20.63
N ARG A 176 2.95 13.69 -20.74
CA ARG A 176 4.03 13.27 -21.63
C ARG A 176 3.73 13.61 -23.10
N ASP A 177 2.53 13.29 -23.56
CA ASP A 177 2.12 13.50 -24.95
C ASP A 177 2.03 15.01 -25.26
N THR A 178 1.60 15.82 -24.29
CA THR A 178 1.61 17.29 -24.39
C THR A 178 3.02 17.86 -24.53
N LEU A 179 3.98 17.38 -23.73
CA LEU A 179 5.37 17.82 -23.80
C LEU A 179 6.03 17.44 -25.13
N ARG A 180 5.77 16.23 -25.63
CA ARG A 180 6.29 15.79 -26.94
C ARG A 180 5.79 16.67 -28.09
N ALA A 181 4.48 16.97 -28.10
CA ALA A 181 3.89 17.80 -29.13
C ALA A 181 4.48 19.22 -29.17
N ALA A 182 4.82 19.80 -28.01
CA ALA A 182 5.47 21.10 -27.94
C ALA A 182 6.91 21.08 -28.49
N SER A 183 7.69 20.03 -28.18
CA SER A 183 9.05 19.88 -28.71
C SER A 183 9.09 19.70 -30.23
N ASP A 184 8.10 19.00 -30.80
CA ASP A 184 7.98 18.79 -32.25
C ASP A 184 7.64 20.10 -32.99
N SER A 185 6.90 21.02 -32.35
CA SER A 185 6.60 22.34 -32.94
C SER A 185 7.78 23.31 -32.91
N ASP A 186 8.66 23.23 -31.91
CA ASP A 186 9.83 24.11 -31.79
C ASP A 186 10.97 23.73 -32.75
N GLY A 187 11.02 22.47 -33.22
CA GLY A 187 12.02 21.99 -34.19
C GLY A 187 11.66 22.23 -35.66
N ALA A 188 10.46 22.74 -35.96
CA ALA A 188 9.95 22.95 -37.31
C ALA A 188 10.07 24.41 -37.82
N GLY A 189 10.69 25.30 -37.05
CA GLY A 189 10.93 26.71 -37.39
C GLY A 189 12.41 27.05 -37.51
#